data_AF-N6UVH5-F1
#
_entry.id   AF-N6UVH5-F1
#
_cell.length_a   1.000
_cell.length_b   1.000
_cell.length_c   1.000
_cell.angle_alpha   90.00
_cell.angle_beta   90.00
_cell.angle_gamma   90.00
#
_symmetry.space_group_name_H-M   'P 1'
#
loop_
_entity.id
_entity.type
_entity.pdbx_description
1 polymer ?
#
loop_
_entity_poly.entity_id
_entity_poly.type
_entity_poly.pdbx_seq_one_letter_code
_entity_poly.pdbx_strand_id
1 'polypeptide(L)'
;MIREISVKGIKIPELLVERVLNKMKEGMLIIEAEDWQIDKIKDVAKKYNYKVNVEGNKIIIHIGKIAANRTINVVGATCPGPIMMVSDVLEKMNVGEVLEIIAGKNALTDLTEGLKGAGHEVLSIEELEDGNYRILIKKGEKKVEGVTTITIDELFIINTTGTGNAEKAYATFLMADVAKKMNLKPTIFLMMDGASLALKGECDKVKHPDFPKLGDLVRKAIKEGVKVYVCELSAKFRGINEENLEEGFEIAGAPTFLNYLSKPNVRPVWL
;
A
#
# COMPACT_ATOMS: atom_id res chain seq x y z
N MET A 1 -18.22 -0.27 -15.07
CA MET A 1 -19.23 -1.22 -14.54
C MET A 1 -18.53 -2.41 -13.90
N ILE A 2 -18.71 -2.64 -12.60
CA ILE A 2 -18.16 -3.82 -11.92
C ILE A 2 -19.25 -4.89 -11.86
N ARG A 3 -18.90 -6.13 -12.21
CA ARG A 3 -19.81 -7.27 -12.13
C ARG A 3 -19.15 -8.37 -11.32
N GLU A 4 -19.89 -8.95 -10.39
CA GLU A 4 -19.41 -10.04 -9.54
C GLU A 4 -20.19 -11.30 -9.87
N ILE A 5 -19.49 -12.42 -10.07
CA ILE A 5 -20.09 -13.73 -10.30
C ILE A 5 -19.35 -14.80 -9.48
N SER A 6 -20.06 -15.83 -9.04
CA SER A 6 -19.45 -17.01 -8.43
C SER A 6 -19.58 -18.18 -9.40
N VAL A 7 -18.49 -18.90 -9.59
CA VAL A 7 -18.45 -20.12 -10.42
C VAL A 7 -18.18 -21.39 -9.60
N LYS A 8 -18.17 -21.29 -8.28
CA LYS A 8 -18.00 -22.43 -7.37
C LYS A 8 -19.02 -23.54 -7.68
N GLY A 9 -18.57 -24.79 -7.70
CA GLY A 9 -19.39 -25.95 -8.07
C GLY A 9 -19.79 -26.06 -9.56
N ILE A 10 -19.42 -25.11 -10.42
CA ILE A 10 -19.70 -25.19 -11.87
C ILE A 10 -18.66 -26.09 -12.56
N LYS A 11 -19.12 -27.16 -13.20
CA LYS A 11 -18.25 -28.12 -13.92
C LYS A 11 -17.52 -27.52 -15.13
N ILE A 12 -18.13 -26.54 -15.79
CA ILE A 12 -17.60 -25.86 -16.98
C ILE A 12 -17.67 -24.34 -16.76
N PRO A 13 -16.78 -23.79 -15.92
CA PRO A 13 -16.80 -22.36 -15.58
C PRO A 13 -16.52 -21.47 -16.81
N GLU A 14 -15.81 -21.99 -17.82
CA GLU A 14 -15.38 -21.25 -19.01
C GLU A 14 -16.57 -20.69 -19.78
N LEU A 15 -17.64 -21.47 -19.97
CA LEU A 15 -18.83 -21.09 -20.74
C LEU A 15 -19.61 -19.94 -20.09
N LEU A 16 -19.71 -19.96 -18.75
CA LEU A 16 -20.40 -18.90 -18.02
C LEU A 16 -19.58 -17.60 -18.10
N VAL A 17 -18.26 -17.71 -17.89
CA VAL A 17 -17.36 -16.56 -17.98
C VAL A 17 -17.37 -15.99 -19.40
N GLU A 18 -17.23 -16.81 -20.45
CA GLU A 18 -17.32 -16.35 -21.85
C GLU A 18 -18.65 -15.64 -22.14
N ARG A 19 -19.79 -16.18 -21.67
CA ARG A 19 -21.10 -15.52 -21.85
C ARG A 19 -21.19 -14.17 -21.15
N VAL A 20 -20.58 -14.04 -19.97
CA VAL A 20 -20.58 -12.78 -19.22
C VAL A 20 -19.65 -11.78 -19.88
N LEU A 21 -18.44 -12.21 -20.27
CA LEU A 21 -17.47 -11.40 -21.01
C LEU A 21 -18.06 -10.88 -22.33
N ASN A 22 -18.71 -11.74 -23.13
CA ASN A 22 -19.35 -11.34 -24.38
C ASN A 22 -20.48 -10.31 -24.21
N LYS A 23 -21.09 -10.23 -23.03
CA LYS A 23 -22.11 -9.22 -22.70
C LYS A 23 -21.52 -7.94 -22.11
N MET A 24 -20.26 -7.97 -21.67
CA MET A 24 -19.58 -6.81 -21.08
C MET A 24 -18.72 -6.13 -22.15
N LYS A 25 -19.01 -4.86 -22.43
CA LYS A 25 -18.22 -4.05 -23.37
C LYS A 25 -17.03 -3.36 -22.69
N GLU A 26 -17.19 -2.97 -21.44
CA GLU A 26 -16.19 -2.28 -20.62
C GLU A 26 -16.48 -2.47 -19.12
N GLY A 27 -15.45 -2.42 -18.26
CA GLY A 27 -15.57 -2.62 -16.82
C GLY A 27 -14.62 -3.67 -16.22
N MET A 28 -15.07 -4.27 -15.12
CA MET A 28 -14.30 -5.26 -14.37
C MET A 28 -15.22 -6.41 -13.95
N LEU A 29 -14.79 -7.65 -14.18
CA LEU A 29 -15.50 -8.86 -13.78
C LEU A 29 -14.71 -9.55 -12.66
N ILE A 30 -15.29 -9.58 -11.46
CA ILE A 30 -14.74 -10.33 -10.32
C ILE A 30 -15.41 -11.70 -10.29
N ILE A 31 -14.61 -12.75 -10.31
CA ILE A 31 -15.05 -14.14 -10.38
C ILE A 31 -14.55 -14.87 -9.14
N GLU A 32 -15.47 -15.33 -8.31
CA GLU A 32 -15.13 -16.20 -7.19
C GLU A 32 -15.10 -17.67 -7.66
N ALA A 33 -13.96 -18.33 -7.49
CA ALA A 33 -13.65 -19.63 -8.09
C ALA A 33 -12.99 -20.58 -7.09
N GLU A 34 -13.05 -21.89 -7.36
CA GLU A 34 -12.23 -22.91 -6.69
C GLU A 34 -10.86 -23.03 -7.38
N ASP A 35 -9.85 -23.55 -6.67
CA ASP A 35 -8.46 -23.61 -7.15
C ASP A 35 -8.32 -24.23 -8.56
N TRP A 36 -9.05 -25.32 -8.82
CA TRP A 36 -9.03 -26.01 -10.12
C TRP A 36 -9.68 -25.23 -11.27
N GLN A 37 -10.50 -24.22 -10.95
CA GLN A 37 -11.20 -23.39 -11.94
C GLN A 37 -10.37 -22.18 -12.35
N ILE A 38 -9.36 -21.80 -11.57
CA ILE A 38 -8.57 -20.59 -11.79
C ILE A 38 -7.84 -20.64 -13.14
N ASP A 39 -7.17 -21.74 -13.45
CA ASP A 39 -6.40 -21.86 -14.69
C ASP A 39 -7.29 -21.84 -15.93
N LYS A 40 -8.45 -22.50 -15.85
CA LYS A 40 -9.47 -22.49 -16.91
C LYS A 40 -9.98 -21.07 -17.21
N ILE A 41 -10.17 -20.25 -16.18
CA ILE A 41 -10.66 -18.87 -16.32
C ILE A 41 -9.56 -17.95 -16.84
N LYS A 42 -8.30 -18.16 -16.44
CA LYS A 42 -7.14 -17.45 -17.01
C LYS A 42 -7.02 -17.70 -18.51
N ASP A 43 -7.23 -18.92 -18.97
CA ASP A 43 -7.18 -19.26 -20.40
C ASP A 43 -8.28 -18.56 -21.20
N VAL A 44 -9.49 -18.46 -20.65
CA VAL A 44 -10.57 -17.67 -21.23
C VAL A 44 -10.18 -16.20 -21.31
N ALA A 45 -9.63 -15.61 -20.26
CA ALA A 45 -9.23 -14.20 -20.27
C ALA A 45 -8.10 -13.90 -21.27
N LYS A 46 -7.13 -14.81 -21.41
CA LYS A 46 -6.05 -14.73 -22.41
C LYS A 46 -6.60 -14.72 -23.84
N LYS A 47 -7.60 -15.53 -24.14
CA LYS A 47 -8.25 -15.58 -25.46
C LYS A 47 -8.84 -14.22 -25.89
N TYR A 48 -9.27 -13.41 -24.93
CA TYR A 48 -9.81 -12.07 -25.17
C TYR A 48 -8.81 -10.93 -24.91
N ASN A 49 -7.54 -11.27 -24.63
CA ASN A 49 -6.46 -10.31 -24.35
C ASN A 49 -6.76 -9.36 -23.17
N TYR A 50 -7.48 -9.85 -22.15
CA TYR A 50 -7.81 -9.07 -20.95
C TYR A 50 -6.76 -9.26 -19.85
N LYS A 51 -6.47 -8.18 -19.10
CA LYS A 51 -5.60 -8.24 -17.91
C LYS A 51 -6.33 -8.98 -16.79
N VAL A 52 -5.63 -9.91 -16.14
CA VAL A 52 -6.15 -10.71 -15.03
C VAL A 52 -5.30 -10.51 -13.80
N ASN A 53 -5.94 -10.24 -12.66
CA ASN A 53 -5.32 -10.31 -11.34
C ASN A 53 -5.98 -11.44 -10.52
N VAL A 54 -5.20 -12.16 -9.71
CA VAL A 54 -5.71 -13.25 -8.88
C VAL A 54 -5.38 -12.97 -7.42
N GLU A 55 -6.41 -12.83 -6.60
CA GLU A 55 -6.31 -12.61 -5.16
C GLU A 55 -6.99 -13.78 -4.44
N GLY A 56 -6.21 -14.81 -4.10
CA GLY A 56 -6.70 -16.03 -3.45
C GLY A 56 -7.72 -16.76 -4.35
N ASN A 57 -8.97 -16.84 -3.88
CA ASN A 57 -10.08 -17.49 -4.60
C ASN A 57 -10.84 -16.55 -5.54
N LYS A 58 -10.38 -15.31 -5.72
CA LYS A 58 -10.98 -14.32 -6.61
C LYS A 58 -10.09 -14.06 -7.82
N ILE A 59 -10.72 -14.06 -8.99
CA ILE A 59 -10.10 -13.74 -10.27
C ILE A 59 -10.74 -12.45 -10.77
N ILE A 60 -9.92 -11.43 -10.99
CA ILE A 60 -10.35 -10.11 -11.43
C ILE A 60 -9.95 -9.97 -12.90
N ILE A 61 -10.93 -9.93 -13.81
CA ILE A 61 -10.72 -9.71 -15.23
C ILE A 61 -11.06 -8.25 -15.55
N HIS A 62 -10.09 -7.50 -16.09
CA HIS A 62 -10.29 -6.13 -16.55
C HIS A 62 -10.72 -6.13 -18.02
N ILE A 63 -11.95 -5.66 -18.27
CA ILE A 63 -12.57 -5.65 -19.59
C ILE A 63 -12.56 -4.19 -20.08
N GLY A 64 -11.63 -3.81 -20.95
CA GLY A 64 -11.57 -2.43 -21.46
C GLY A 64 -11.32 -1.37 -20.37
N LYS A 65 -11.86 -0.14 -20.53
CA LYS A 65 -11.73 0.96 -19.56
C LYS A 65 -12.78 0.80 -18.44
N ILE A 66 -12.35 0.82 -17.17
CA ILE A 66 -13.29 0.89 -16.05
C ILE A 66 -13.91 2.29 -16.04
N ALA A 67 -15.21 2.38 -16.35
CA ALA A 67 -15.98 3.61 -16.17
C ALA A 67 -16.08 3.95 -14.68
N ALA A 68 -15.43 5.04 -14.28
CA ALA A 68 -15.51 5.60 -12.94
C ALA A 68 -16.81 6.40 -12.78
N ASN A 69 -17.43 6.34 -11.61
CA ASN A 69 -18.61 7.13 -11.27
C ASN A 69 -18.25 8.61 -11.05
N ARG A 70 -17.06 8.86 -10.52
CA ARG A 70 -16.48 10.19 -10.31
C ARG A 70 -14.98 10.14 -10.59
N THR A 71 -14.42 11.29 -10.95
CA THR A 71 -12.98 11.49 -11.10
C THR A 71 -12.55 12.69 -10.27
N ILE A 72 -11.40 12.59 -9.60
CA ILE A 72 -10.75 13.71 -8.92
C ILE A 72 -9.26 13.74 -9.25
N ASN A 73 -8.72 14.95 -9.42
CA ASN A 73 -7.29 15.19 -9.57
C ASN A 73 -6.76 15.87 -8.29
N VAL A 74 -5.78 15.23 -7.64
CA VAL A 74 -5.13 15.71 -6.41
C VAL A 74 -3.63 15.95 -6.59
N VAL A 75 -3.15 16.02 -7.84
CA VAL A 75 -1.75 16.33 -8.16
C VAL A 75 -1.38 17.71 -7.58
N GLY A 76 -0.24 17.79 -6.90
CA GLY A 76 0.29 19.02 -6.30
C GLY A 76 -0.23 19.34 -4.89
N ALA A 77 -1.24 18.62 -4.39
CA ALA A 77 -1.64 18.75 -2.99
C ALA A 77 -0.58 18.12 -2.06
N THR A 78 -0.23 18.81 -0.97
CA THR A 78 0.71 18.33 0.05
C THR A 78 -0.05 17.62 1.17
N CYS A 79 0.52 16.57 1.77
CA CYS A 79 -0.09 15.89 2.92
C CYS A 79 -0.50 16.87 4.05
N PRO A 80 -1.71 16.76 4.63
CA PRO A 80 -2.72 15.71 4.41
C PRO A 80 -3.75 16.00 3.30
N GLY A 81 -3.54 17.01 2.46
CA GLY A 81 -4.51 17.48 1.45
C GLY A 81 -5.10 16.41 0.52
N PRO A 82 -4.30 15.54 -0.13
CA PRO A 82 -4.82 14.54 -1.06
C PRO A 82 -5.87 13.61 -0.45
N ILE A 83 -5.61 13.10 0.76
CA ILE A 83 -6.54 12.17 1.43
C ILE A 83 -7.84 12.85 1.84
N MET A 84 -7.77 14.13 2.25
CA MET A 84 -8.95 14.90 2.67
C MET A 84 -9.88 15.12 1.47
N MET A 85 -9.34 15.58 0.35
CA MET A 85 -10.12 15.81 -0.87
C MET A 85 -10.78 14.53 -1.38
N VAL A 86 -10.07 13.41 -1.35
CA VAL A 86 -10.62 12.11 -1.76
C VAL A 86 -11.71 11.64 -0.79
N SER A 87 -11.52 11.82 0.52
CA SER A 87 -12.50 11.46 1.54
C SER A 87 -13.81 12.25 1.38
N ASP A 88 -13.73 13.56 1.14
CA ASP A 88 -14.89 14.43 0.90
C ASP A 88 -15.73 13.99 -0.30
N VAL A 89 -15.07 13.46 -1.35
CA VAL A 89 -15.76 12.93 -2.53
C VAL A 89 -16.39 11.57 -2.21
N LEU A 90 -15.65 10.69 -1.54
CA LEU A 90 -16.13 9.36 -1.15
C LEU A 90 -17.33 9.46 -0.22
N GLU A 91 -17.39 10.40 0.73
CA GLU A 91 -18.55 10.62 1.59
C GLU A 91 -19.84 10.85 0.79
N LYS A 92 -19.74 11.57 -0.34
CA LYS A 92 -20.86 11.90 -1.24
C LYS A 92 -21.16 10.82 -2.27
N MET A 93 -20.50 9.67 -2.22
CA MET A 93 -20.67 8.52 -3.12
C MET A 93 -21.42 7.37 -2.42
N ASN A 94 -22.03 6.49 -3.21
CA ASN A 94 -22.67 5.28 -2.68
C ASN A 94 -21.65 4.14 -2.54
N VAL A 95 -21.90 3.23 -1.60
CA VAL A 95 -21.08 2.02 -1.44
C VAL A 95 -21.13 1.19 -2.72
N GLY A 96 -19.97 0.71 -3.17
CA GLY A 96 -19.80 -0.03 -4.42
C GLY A 96 -19.50 0.84 -5.64
N GLU A 97 -19.63 2.17 -5.56
CA GLU A 97 -19.23 3.08 -6.63
C GLU A 97 -17.71 3.19 -6.76
N VAL A 98 -17.24 3.49 -7.97
CA VAL A 98 -15.81 3.60 -8.31
C VAL A 98 -15.40 5.06 -8.45
N LEU A 99 -14.39 5.46 -7.69
CA LEU A 99 -13.72 6.75 -7.80
C LEU A 99 -12.40 6.58 -8.56
N GLU A 100 -12.19 7.42 -9.57
CA GLU A 100 -10.90 7.59 -10.21
C GLU A 100 -10.14 8.76 -9.58
N ILE A 101 -8.88 8.53 -9.23
CA ILE A 101 -8.00 9.50 -8.59
C ILE A 101 -6.76 9.65 -9.46
N ILE A 102 -6.45 10.88 -9.87
CA ILE A 102 -5.17 11.22 -10.50
C ILE A 102 -4.30 11.86 -9.42
N ALA A 103 -3.17 11.24 -9.10
CA ALA A 103 -2.30 11.66 -8.02
C ALA A 103 -0.83 11.65 -8.45
N GLY A 104 -0.03 12.54 -7.87
CA GLY A 104 1.42 12.49 -8.03
C GLY A 104 2.02 11.33 -7.23
N LYS A 105 3.23 10.92 -7.59
CA LYS A 105 3.95 9.79 -6.98
C LYS A 105 4.01 9.83 -5.45
N ASN A 106 4.28 11.01 -4.86
CA ASN A 106 4.36 11.17 -3.40
C ASN A 106 3.06 10.82 -2.67
N ALA A 107 1.90 11.05 -3.30
CA ALA A 107 0.60 10.76 -2.72
C ALA A 107 0.14 9.31 -2.95
N LEU A 108 0.82 8.56 -3.82
CA LEU A 108 0.43 7.20 -4.20
C LEU A 108 0.38 6.26 -2.99
N THR A 109 1.46 6.21 -2.21
CA THR A 109 1.56 5.35 -1.02
C THR A 109 0.48 5.69 0.00
N ASP A 110 0.29 6.98 0.27
CA ASP A 110 -0.70 7.45 1.24
C ASP A 110 -2.14 7.22 0.83
N LEU A 111 -2.47 7.44 -0.45
CA LEU A 111 -3.81 7.18 -0.95
C LEU A 111 -4.09 5.68 -0.94
N THR A 112 -3.15 4.86 -1.39
CA THR A 112 -3.34 3.40 -1.47
C THR A 112 -3.45 2.78 -0.08
N GLU A 113 -2.54 3.08 0.84
CA GLU A 113 -2.56 2.52 2.20
C GLU A 113 -3.65 3.15 3.06
N GLY A 114 -3.84 4.48 2.98
CA GLY A 114 -4.86 5.20 3.74
C GLY A 114 -6.28 4.77 3.38
N LEU A 115 -6.58 4.63 2.09
CA LEU A 115 -7.93 4.25 1.64
C LEU A 115 -8.21 2.76 1.87
N LYS A 116 -7.20 1.88 1.80
CA LYS A 116 -7.32 0.49 2.29
C LYS A 116 -7.65 0.45 3.78
N GLY A 117 -6.96 1.24 4.61
CA GLY A 117 -7.22 1.34 6.04
C GLY A 117 -8.61 1.88 6.40
N ALA A 118 -9.16 2.74 5.54
CA ALA A 118 -10.54 3.23 5.64
C ALA A 118 -11.60 2.19 5.24
N GLY A 119 -11.19 1.02 4.75
CA GLY A 119 -12.10 -0.06 4.32
C GLY A 119 -12.52 0.03 2.86
N HIS A 120 -11.83 0.80 2.03
CA HIS A 120 -12.06 0.85 0.59
C HIS A 120 -11.14 -0.12 -0.17
N GLU A 121 -11.55 -0.51 -1.36
CA GLU A 121 -10.86 -1.51 -2.18
C GLU A 121 -10.14 -0.83 -3.34
N VAL A 122 -8.80 -0.99 -3.43
CA VAL A 122 -8.00 -0.47 -4.54
C VAL A 122 -8.07 -1.45 -5.71
N LEU A 123 -8.69 -1.03 -6.81
CA LEU A 123 -8.94 -1.88 -7.98
C LEU A 123 -7.77 -1.92 -8.96
N SER A 124 -7.11 -0.78 -9.18
CA SER A 124 -5.97 -0.68 -10.08
C SER A 124 -5.14 0.56 -9.80
N ILE A 125 -3.86 0.47 -10.13
CA ILE A 125 -2.90 1.57 -10.13
C ILE A 125 -2.20 1.52 -11.49
N GLU A 126 -2.28 2.60 -12.26
CA GLU A 126 -1.65 2.73 -13.57
C GLU A 126 -0.79 3.99 -13.59
N GLU A 127 0.45 3.89 -14.08
CA GLU A 127 1.30 5.06 -14.34
C GLU A 127 0.91 5.67 -15.70
N LEU A 128 0.76 6.99 -15.72
CA LEU A 128 0.41 7.79 -16.89
C LEU A 128 1.67 8.33 -17.59
N GLU A 129 1.53 8.73 -18.86
CA GLU A 129 2.64 9.23 -19.68
C GLU A 129 3.29 10.51 -19.13
N ASP A 130 2.58 11.25 -18.27
CA ASP A 130 3.04 12.48 -17.62
C ASP A 130 3.74 12.25 -16.26
N GLY A 131 3.94 10.99 -15.86
CA GLY A 131 4.54 10.61 -14.57
C GLY A 131 3.58 10.65 -13.39
N ASN A 132 2.30 10.96 -13.62
CA ASN A 132 1.26 10.86 -12.61
C ASN A 132 0.67 9.44 -12.56
N TYR A 133 -0.05 9.14 -11.47
CA TYR A 133 -0.67 7.84 -11.24
C TYR A 133 -2.19 7.95 -11.29
N ARG A 134 -2.81 7.04 -12.03
CA ARG A 134 -4.26 6.81 -12.06
C ARG A 134 -4.61 5.66 -11.13
N ILE A 135 -5.33 5.98 -10.07
CA ILE A 135 -5.77 5.03 -9.04
C ILE A 135 -7.29 4.86 -9.14
N LEU A 136 -7.76 3.62 -9.26
CA LEU A 136 -9.19 3.31 -9.21
C LEU A 136 -9.53 2.67 -7.87
N ILE A 137 -10.51 3.23 -7.17
CA ILE A 137 -10.92 2.76 -5.84
C ILE A 137 -12.43 2.55 -5.82
N LYS A 138 -12.84 1.38 -5.32
CA LYS A 138 -14.24 1.08 -5.03
C LYS A 138 -14.55 1.49 -3.60
N LYS A 139 -15.58 2.32 -3.40
CA LYS A 139 -16.05 2.68 -2.07
C LYS A 139 -16.55 1.44 -1.35
N GLY A 140 -15.78 0.96 -0.37
CA GLY A 140 -16.22 -0.03 0.61
C GLY A 140 -16.72 0.61 1.90
N GLU A 141 -17.19 -0.23 2.82
CA GLU A 141 -17.48 0.13 4.20
C GLU A 141 -16.52 -0.62 5.11
N LYS A 142 -16.08 0.04 6.18
CA LYS A 142 -15.26 -0.60 7.22
C LYS A 142 -16.11 -1.65 7.93
N LYS A 143 -15.93 -2.93 7.58
CA LYS A 143 -16.53 -4.03 8.32
C LYS A 143 -15.92 -4.06 9.71
N VAL A 144 -16.77 -3.88 10.73
CA VAL A 144 -16.38 -4.14 12.12
C VAL A 144 -16.22 -5.64 12.24
N GLU A 145 -14.97 -6.12 12.24
CA GLU A 145 -14.70 -7.52 12.51
C GLU A 145 -15.07 -7.83 13.97
N GLY A 146 -15.85 -8.89 14.17
CA GLY A 146 -16.23 -9.35 15.51
C GLY A 146 -14.99 -9.77 16.31
N VAL A 147 -15.14 -9.87 17.64
CA VAL A 147 -14.07 -10.24 18.57
C VAL A 147 -13.54 -11.64 18.25
N THR A 148 -12.49 -11.70 17.44
CA THR A 148 -11.66 -12.89 17.24
C THR A 148 -10.37 -12.73 18.05
N THR A 149 -9.77 -13.85 18.42
CA THR A 149 -8.43 -13.84 19.03
C THR A 149 -7.44 -13.44 17.95
N ILE A 150 -6.78 -12.29 18.11
CA ILE A 150 -5.84 -11.74 17.13
C ILE A 150 -4.43 -12.01 17.61
N THR A 151 -3.63 -12.70 16.79
CA THR A 151 -2.19 -12.84 17.02
C THR A 151 -1.51 -11.53 16.72
N ILE A 152 -0.73 -11.03 17.67
CA ILE A 152 0.07 -9.81 17.52
C ILE A 152 1.44 -10.21 17.00
N ASP A 153 1.70 -9.99 15.73
CA ASP A 153 2.96 -10.35 15.05
C ASP A 153 3.60 -9.18 14.29
N GLU A 154 2.91 -8.06 14.12
CA GLU A 154 3.42 -6.86 13.47
C GLU A 154 3.89 -5.81 14.50
N LEU A 155 5.06 -5.23 14.24
CA LEU A 155 5.65 -4.19 15.07
C LEU A 155 5.82 -2.91 14.26
N PHE A 156 5.28 -1.80 14.75
CA PHE A 156 5.42 -0.50 14.10
C PHE A 156 6.37 0.39 14.91
N ILE A 157 7.62 0.45 14.45
CA ILE A 157 8.70 1.17 15.12
C ILE A 157 8.67 2.63 14.63
N ILE A 158 8.39 3.55 15.53
CA ILE A 158 8.31 4.99 15.26
C ILE A 158 9.58 5.64 15.81
N ASN A 159 10.45 6.11 14.93
CA ASN A 159 11.68 6.77 15.32
C ASN A 159 11.58 8.28 15.06
N THR A 160 11.80 9.04 16.12
CA THR A 160 11.76 10.52 16.09
C THR A 160 13.15 11.15 16.13
N THR A 161 14.20 10.35 16.29
CA THR A 161 15.57 10.80 16.55
C THR A 161 16.49 10.55 15.35
N GLY A 162 17.18 11.62 14.93
CA GLY A 162 18.10 11.61 13.81
C GLY A 162 19.54 11.22 14.15
N THR A 163 20.47 11.61 13.27
CA THR A 163 21.91 11.33 13.41
C THR A 163 22.57 12.03 14.60
N GLY A 164 21.93 13.07 15.16
CA GLY A 164 22.44 13.81 16.32
C GLY A 164 22.52 13.00 17.61
N ASN A 165 21.84 11.85 17.69
CA ASN A 165 21.97 10.90 18.78
C ASN A 165 22.16 9.49 18.22
N ALA A 166 23.43 9.08 18.11
CA ALA A 166 23.80 7.79 17.54
C ALA A 166 23.14 6.61 18.28
N GLU A 167 23.13 6.61 19.61
CA GLU A 167 22.55 5.51 20.40
C GLU A 167 21.09 5.23 20.03
N LYS A 168 20.26 6.28 19.96
CA LYS A 168 18.85 6.15 19.57
C LYS A 168 18.65 5.77 18.10
N ALA A 169 19.48 6.31 17.20
CA ALA A 169 19.44 5.95 15.80
C ALA A 169 19.73 4.45 15.58
N TYR A 170 20.72 3.90 16.32
CA TYR A 170 21.04 2.47 16.30
C TYR A 170 19.92 1.60 16.87
N ALA A 171 19.29 2.04 17.97
CA ALA A 171 18.21 1.28 18.60
C ALA A 171 17.10 0.91 17.62
N THR A 172 16.76 1.79 16.67
CA THR A 172 15.71 1.55 15.68
C THR A 172 15.98 0.31 14.82
N PHE A 173 17.16 0.23 14.20
CA PHE A 173 17.49 -0.87 13.28
C PHE A 173 17.92 -2.14 14.01
N LEU A 174 18.51 -2.02 15.20
CA LEU A 174 18.80 -3.17 16.07
C LEU A 174 17.51 -3.84 16.58
N MET A 175 16.53 -3.05 17.02
CA MET A 175 15.23 -3.59 17.46
C MET A 175 14.49 -4.26 16.30
N ALA A 176 14.57 -3.72 15.09
CA ALA A 176 14.02 -4.36 13.90
C ALA A 176 14.68 -5.73 13.61
N ASP A 177 16.02 -5.82 13.67
CA ASP A 177 16.76 -7.08 13.51
C ASP A 177 16.35 -8.13 14.56
N VAL A 178 16.24 -7.72 15.83
CA VAL A 178 15.80 -8.61 16.91
C VAL A 178 14.36 -9.06 16.69
N ALA A 179 13.46 -8.14 16.33
CA ALA A 179 12.06 -8.44 16.05
C ALA A 179 11.95 -9.48 14.91
N LYS A 180 12.72 -9.33 13.83
CA LYS A 180 12.78 -10.32 12.74
C LYS A 180 13.21 -11.70 13.22
N LYS A 181 14.24 -11.80 14.06
CA LYS A 181 14.71 -13.08 14.65
C LYS A 181 13.67 -13.72 15.57
N MET A 182 12.81 -12.90 16.18
CA MET A 182 11.67 -13.36 16.97
C MET A 182 10.45 -13.73 16.12
N ASN A 183 10.58 -13.80 14.79
CA ASN A 183 9.49 -14.02 13.83
C ASN A 183 8.39 -12.95 13.88
N LEU A 184 8.72 -11.74 14.32
CA LEU A 184 7.86 -10.57 14.19
C LEU A 184 8.11 -9.88 12.84
N LYS A 185 7.16 -9.04 12.44
CA LYS A 185 7.16 -8.28 11.20
C LYS A 185 7.31 -6.79 11.51
N PRO A 186 8.55 -6.28 11.69
CA PRO A 186 8.76 -4.87 11.95
C PRO A 186 8.59 -4.03 10.68
N THR A 187 7.97 -2.88 10.85
CA THR A 187 7.93 -1.76 9.90
C THR A 187 8.41 -0.51 10.64
N ILE A 188 9.30 0.25 10.03
CA ILE A 188 9.88 1.47 10.61
C ILE A 188 9.21 2.69 9.98
N PHE A 189 8.89 3.70 10.79
CA PHE A 189 8.42 5.00 10.36
C PHE A 189 9.30 6.10 10.95
N LEU A 190 10.04 6.80 10.09
CA LEU A 190 10.92 7.90 10.44
C LEU A 190 10.17 9.23 10.36
N MET A 191 10.11 9.96 11.47
CA MET A 191 9.46 11.27 11.50
C MET A 191 10.25 12.26 12.34
N MET A 192 9.89 13.55 12.27
CA MET A 192 10.63 14.61 12.95
C MET A 192 12.12 14.53 12.60
N ASP A 193 13.01 14.46 13.59
CA ASP A 193 14.44 14.36 13.36
C ASP A 193 14.92 13.01 12.84
N GLY A 194 14.17 11.94 13.11
CA GLY A 194 14.41 10.62 12.54
C GLY A 194 14.45 10.61 11.01
N ALA A 195 13.73 11.53 10.36
CA ALA A 195 13.76 11.68 8.90
C ALA A 195 15.15 12.08 8.36
N SER A 196 16.06 12.62 9.18
CA SER A 196 17.45 12.90 8.75
C SER A 196 18.22 11.64 8.36
N LEU A 197 17.86 10.48 8.91
CA LEU A 197 18.45 9.18 8.56
C LEU A 197 18.13 8.74 7.13
N ALA A 198 17.10 9.34 6.53
CA ALA A 198 16.64 9.02 5.18
C ALA A 198 17.44 9.73 4.07
N LEU A 199 18.29 10.70 4.41
CA LEU A 199 19.16 11.32 3.41
C LEU A 199 20.28 10.35 3.06
N LYS A 200 20.45 10.08 1.77
CA LYS A 200 21.38 9.08 1.24
C LYS A 200 22.79 9.27 1.78
N GLY A 201 23.32 8.21 2.40
CA GLY A 201 24.67 8.19 2.97
C GLY A 201 24.82 8.88 4.33
N GLU A 202 23.77 9.48 4.92
CA GLU A 202 23.83 10.00 6.29
C GLU A 202 24.03 8.88 7.31
N CYS A 203 23.35 7.74 7.11
CA CYS A 203 23.51 6.59 8.00
C CYS A 203 24.94 6.03 8.02
N ASP A 204 25.72 6.17 6.94
CA ASP A 204 27.12 5.71 6.89
C ASP A 204 28.07 6.57 7.74
N LYS A 205 27.64 7.77 8.14
CA LYS A 205 28.40 8.69 9.00
C LYS A 205 28.26 8.35 10.48
N VAL A 206 27.20 7.62 10.87
CA VAL A 206 26.89 7.30 12.27
C VAL A 206 27.62 6.03 12.70
N LYS A 207 28.43 6.13 13.76
CA LYS A 207 29.26 5.04 14.30
C LYS A 207 28.86 4.70 15.74
N HIS A 208 29.03 3.43 16.11
CA HIS A 208 28.90 2.95 17.47
C HIS A 208 30.17 2.15 17.84
N PRO A 209 30.64 2.18 19.10
CA PRO A 209 31.83 1.42 19.52
C PRO A 209 31.73 -0.09 19.26
N ASP A 210 30.57 -0.67 19.55
CA ASP A 210 30.38 -2.13 19.55
C ASP A 210 29.63 -2.69 18.33
N PHE A 211 29.13 -1.84 17.43
CA PHE A 211 28.30 -2.26 16.30
C PHE A 211 28.88 -1.81 14.95
N PRO A 212 28.55 -2.50 13.84
CA PRO A 212 28.84 -2.03 12.49
C PRO A 212 28.26 -0.63 12.25
N LYS A 213 28.64 0.03 11.14
CA LYS A 213 28.06 1.34 10.83
C LYS A 213 26.54 1.24 10.72
N LEU A 214 25.84 2.33 11.05
CA LEU A 214 24.39 2.34 11.00
C LEU A 214 23.89 2.03 9.58
N GLY A 215 24.56 2.55 8.55
CA GLY A 215 24.24 2.22 7.15
C GLY A 215 24.31 0.71 6.83
N ASP A 216 25.19 -0.06 7.46
CA ASP A 216 25.25 -1.50 7.28
C ASP A 216 24.04 -2.21 7.90
N LEU A 217 23.58 -1.73 9.07
CA LEU A 217 22.36 -2.21 9.72
C LEU A 217 21.11 -1.86 8.92
N VAL A 218 21.06 -0.65 8.35
CA VAL A 218 19.99 -0.20 7.46
C VAL A 218 19.88 -1.11 6.24
N ARG A 219 20.99 -1.29 5.50
CA ARG A 219 21.03 -2.15 4.30
C ARG A 219 20.64 -3.59 4.62
N LYS A 220 21.08 -4.12 5.78
CA LYS A 220 20.66 -5.43 6.27
C LYS A 220 19.15 -5.51 6.49
N ALA A 221 18.57 -4.54 7.21
CA ALA A 221 17.14 -4.52 7.50
C ALA A 221 16.31 -4.48 6.21
N ILE A 222 16.67 -3.63 5.25
CA ILE A 222 16.01 -3.57 3.93
C ILE A 222 16.12 -4.91 3.20
N LYS A 223 17.31 -5.53 3.17
CA LYS A 223 17.53 -6.84 2.55
C LYS A 223 16.68 -7.96 3.18
N GLU A 224 16.39 -7.85 4.47
CA GLU A 224 15.53 -8.79 5.21
C GLU A 224 14.03 -8.47 5.09
N GLY A 225 13.68 -7.48 4.25
CA GLY A 225 12.30 -7.10 3.95
C GLY A 225 11.65 -6.20 5.00
N VAL A 226 12.44 -5.53 5.85
CA VAL A 226 11.91 -4.51 6.76
C VAL A 226 11.53 -3.29 5.94
N LYS A 227 10.25 -2.90 6.01
CA LYS A 227 9.77 -1.71 5.33
C LYS A 227 10.12 -0.46 6.13
N VAL A 228 10.67 0.55 5.47
CA VAL A 228 11.06 1.83 6.10
C VAL A 228 10.35 2.98 5.41
N TYR A 229 9.48 3.64 6.16
CA TYR A 229 8.78 4.84 5.72
C TYR A 229 9.43 6.10 6.28
N VAL A 230 9.31 7.19 5.52
CA VAL A 230 9.80 8.51 5.90
C VAL A 230 8.65 9.51 5.78
N CYS A 231 8.36 10.20 6.88
CA CYS A 231 7.31 11.21 6.95
C CYS A 231 7.50 12.30 5.87
N GLU A 232 6.54 12.44 4.96
CA GLU A 232 6.59 13.40 3.82
C GLU A 232 6.94 14.83 4.27
N LEU A 233 6.23 15.36 5.27
CA LEU A 233 6.47 16.71 5.77
C LEU A 233 7.85 16.84 6.44
N SER A 234 8.30 15.80 7.13
CA SER A 234 9.62 15.81 7.79
C SER A 234 10.77 15.72 6.79
N ALA A 235 10.58 14.96 5.70
CA ALA A 235 11.49 14.89 4.56
C ALA A 235 11.56 16.23 3.84
N LYS A 236 10.41 16.81 3.50
CA LYS A 236 10.32 18.13 2.85
C LYS A 236 11.00 19.23 3.67
N PHE A 237 10.80 19.23 4.98
CA PHE A 237 11.46 20.17 5.90
C PHE A 237 13.00 20.09 5.83
N ARG A 238 13.54 18.91 5.48
CA ARG A 238 14.98 18.63 5.38
C ARG A 238 15.51 18.66 3.96
N GLY A 239 14.69 19.02 2.97
CA GLY A 239 15.08 19.00 1.55
C GLY A 239 15.33 17.58 1.01
N ILE A 240 14.74 16.56 1.63
CA ILE A 240 14.82 15.18 1.18
C ILE A 240 13.72 14.94 0.14
N ASN A 241 14.11 14.37 -0.99
CA ASN A 241 13.28 14.01 -2.13
C ASN A 241 13.71 12.63 -2.66
N GLU A 242 13.04 12.11 -3.69
CA GLU A 242 13.35 10.78 -4.22
C GLU A 242 14.76 10.62 -4.78
N GLU A 243 15.41 11.71 -5.24
CA GLU A 243 16.74 11.67 -5.84
C GLU A 243 17.85 11.50 -4.78
N ASN A 244 17.61 12.03 -3.58
CA ASN A 244 18.56 11.99 -2.47
C ASN A 244 18.08 11.11 -1.31
N LEU A 245 16.99 10.36 -1.50
CA LEU A 245 16.47 9.39 -0.54
C LEU A 245 17.41 8.17 -0.44
N GLU A 246 17.57 7.65 0.77
CA GLU A 246 18.27 6.38 1.00
C GLU A 246 17.58 5.23 0.27
N GLU A 247 18.38 4.33 -0.31
CA GLU A 247 17.85 3.28 -1.15
C GLU A 247 16.99 2.29 -0.32
N GLY A 248 15.80 1.99 -0.82
CA GLY A 248 14.83 1.12 -0.15
C GLY A 248 13.93 1.81 0.87
N PHE A 249 14.07 3.13 1.06
CA PHE A 249 13.12 3.90 1.87
C PHE A 249 11.97 4.41 1.00
N GLU A 250 10.80 4.57 1.60
CA GLU A 250 9.61 5.09 0.92
C GLU A 250 9.08 6.32 1.64
N ILE A 251 8.74 7.38 0.91
CA ILE A 251 8.06 8.54 1.49
C ILE A 251 6.59 8.18 1.73
N ALA A 252 6.10 8.48 2.93
CA ALA A 252 4.70 8.31 3.33
C ALA A 252 4.29 9.39 4.33
N GLY A 253 3.02 9.72 4.39
CA GLY A 253 2.45 10.74 5.26
C GLY A 253 1.49 10.17 6.30
N ALA A 254 0.62 11.05 6.80
CA ALA A 254 -0.26 10.76 7.93
C ALA A 254 -1.25 9.59 7.68
N PRO A 255 -1.83 9.39 6.48
CA PRO A 255 -2.71 8.27 6.20
C PRO A 255 -2.05 6.91 6.40
N THR A 256 -0.83 6.74 5.86
CA THR A 256 -0.07 5.49 6.04
C THR A 256 0.23 5.25 7.52
N PHE A 257 0.69 6.29 8.23
CA PHE A 257 0.98 6.21 9.67
C PHE A 257 -0.25 5.77 10.49
N LEU A 258 -1.40 6.40 10.26
CA LEU A 258 -2.64 6.09 10.97
C LEU A 258 -3.22 4.73 10.56
N ASN A 259 -3.04 4.31 9.30
CA ASN A 259 -3.44 2.98 8.86
C ASN A 259 -2.74 1.90 9.70
N TYR A 260 -1.42 1.96 9.86
CA TYR A 260 -0.67 1.01 10.70
C TYR A 260 -1.14 1.01 12.15
N LEU A 261 -1.36 2.19 12.75
CA LEU A 261 -1.85 2.28 14.13
C LEU A 261 -3.28 1.79 14.32
N SER A 262 -4.08 1.76 13.26
CA SER A 262 -5.47 1.30 13.31
C SER A 262 -5.61 -0.22 13.21
N LYS A 263 -4.55 -0.94 12.79
CA LYS A 263 -4.56 -2.39 12.65
C LYS A 263 -4.52 -3.08 14.02
N PRO A 264 -5.42 -4.03 14.30
CA PRO A 264 -5.50 -4.65 15.63
C PRO A 264 -4.33 -5.58 15.97
N ASN A 265 -3.62 -6.11 14.97
CA ASN A 265 -2.46 -7.00 15.12
C ASN A 265 -1.12 -6.25 15.20
N VAL A 266 -1.12 -4.92 15.08
CA VAL A 266 0.09 -4.08 15.10
C VAL A 266 0.33 -3.52 16.50
N ARG A 267 1.58 -3.51 16.97
CA ARG A 267 1.99 -2.79 18.19
C ARG A 267 2.95 -1.65 17.89
N PRO A 268 2.65 -0.42 18.33
CA PRO A 268 3.58 0.68 18.19
C PRO A 268 4.71 0.61 19.23
N VAL A 269 5.93 0.93 18.80
CA VAL A 269 7.09 1.13 19.66
C VAL A 269 7.71 2.48 19.31
N TRP A 270 7.85 3.35 20.31
CA TRP A 270 8.45 4.67 20.14
C TRP A 270 9.92 4.62 20.56
N LEU A 271 10.81 5.05 19.66
CA LEU A 271 12.26 5.11 19.86
C LEU A 271 12.81 6.53 19.61
#